data_AF-A0A931VEJ5-F1
#
_entry.id   AF-A0A931VEJ5-F1
#
_cell.length_a   1.000
_cell.length_b   1.000
_cell.length_c   1.000
_cell.angle_alpha   90.00
_cell.angle_beta   90.00
_cell.angle_gamma   90.00
#
_symmetry.space_group_name_H-M   'P 1'
#
loop_
_entity.id
_entity.type
_entity.pdbx_description
1 polymer ?
#
loop_
_entity_poly.entity_id
_entity_poly.type
_entity_poly.pdbx_seq_one_letter_code
_entity_poly.pdbx_strand_id
1 'polypeptide(L)'
;MVVFAGVLLLLAVIVEGTVVSLPFVLSLLIVFHIVYRSWWVLVAAFVAGLLLDSMLFRQLGQSSLLFLSLLFLMIVYERRFEVQSKLFFLLAQGFGISSYLLFFGSSAFVLQTLLIVLFGCIVFLMFGRKTIPSHTLVTPR
;
A
#
# COMPACT_ATOMS: atom_id res chain seq x y z
N MET A 1 2.52 -3.40 -17.73
CA MET A 1 2.71 -3.45 -16.25
C MET A 1 1.56 -2.79 -15.51
N VAL A 2 1.16 -1.56 -15.85
CA VAL A 2 0.02 -0.87 -15.20
C VAL A 2 -1.29 -1.66 -15.30
N VAL A 3 -1.61 -2.26 -16.46
CA VAL A 3 -2.80 -3.11 -16.62
C VAL A 3 -2.83 -4.27 -15.62
N PHE A 4 -1.70 -4.97 -15.45
CA PHE A 4 -1.58 -6.07 -14.49
C PHE A 4 -1.75 -5.58 -13.04
N ALA A 5 -1.19 -4.43 -12.70
CA ALA A 5 -1.40 -3.81 -11.38
C ALA A 5 -2.87 -3.46 -11.14
N GLY A 6 -3.56 -2.93 -12.15
CA GLY A 6 -5.00 -2.62 -12.08
C GLY A 6 -5.85 -3.88 -11.88
N VAL A 7 -5.56 -4.96 -12.60
CA VAL A 7 -6.24 -6.25 -12.42
C VAL A 7 -6.02 -6.81 -11.01
N LEU A 8 -4.78 -6.77 -10.51
CA LEU A 8 -4.46 -7.23 -9.16
C LEU A 8 -5.19 -6.40 -8.10
N LEU A 9 -5.28 -5.07 -8.28
CA LEU A 9 -5.99 -4.18 -7.37
C LEU A 9 -7.50 -4.49 -7.36
N LEU A 10 -8.10 -4.72 -8.53
CA LEU A 10 -9.51 -5.05 -8.65
C LEU A 10 -9.83 -6.40 -7.98
N LEU A 11 -8.97 -7.40 -8.16
CA LEU A 11 -9.07 -8.68 -7.44
C LEU A 11 -8.98 -8.47 -5.92
N ALA A 12 -8.05 -7.63 -5.45
CA ALA A 12 -7.94 -7.32 -4.02
C ALA A 12 -9.20 -6.63 -3.48
N VAL A 13 -9.81 -5.71 -4.23
CA VAL A 13 -11.09 -5.08 -3.85
C VAL A 13 -12.19 -6.12 -3.71
N ILE A 14 -12.31 -7.04 -4.66
CA ILE A 14 -13.32 -8.11 -4.61
C ILE A 14 -13.07 -9.02 -3.40
N VAL A 15 -11.84 -9.49 -3.22
CA VAL A 15 -11.48 -10.39 -2.11
C VAL A 15 -11.72 -9.72 -0.77
N GLU A 16 -11.29 -8.46 -0.60
CA GLU A 16 -11.47 -7.70 0.63
C GLU A 16 -12.94 -7.38 0.90
N GLY A 17 -13.69 -7.04 -0.15
CA GLY A 17 -15.11 -6.69 -0.06
C GLY A 17 -16.06 -7.87 0.13
N THR A 18 -15.62 -9.11 -0.12
CA THR A 18 -16.53 -10.28 -0.11
C THR A 18 -16.07 -11.46 0.74
N VAL A 19 -14.77 -11.77 0.77
CA VAL A 19 -14.27 -13.02 1.37
C VAL A 19 -13.59 -12.75 2.71
N VAL A 20 -12.69 -11.76 2.75
CA VAL A 20 -11.79 -11.55 3.89
C VAL A 20 -11.66 -10.06 4.19
N SER A 21 -12.09 -9.63 5.38
CA SER A 21 -12.01 -8.23 5.82
C SER A 21 -10.60 -7.81 6.30
N LEU A 22 -9.57 -8.10 5.49
CA LEU A 22 -8.19 -7.67 5.72
C LEU A 22 -7.80 -6.60 4.68
N PRO A 23 -6.99 -5.58 5.04
CA PRO A 23 -6.68 -4.44 4.18
C PRO A 23 -5.67 -4.76 3.05
N PHE A 24 -6.04 -5.71 2.17
CA PHE A 24 -5.26 -6.10 1.01
C PHE A 24 -5.13 -4.95 0.01
N VAL A 25 -6.19 -4.18 -0.19
CA VAL A 25 -6.21 -3.05 -1.12
C VAL A 25 -5.17 -2.01 -0.71
N LEU A 26 -5.14 -1.64 0.59
CA LEU A 26 -4.15 -0.69 1.10
C LEU A 26 -2.71 -1.21 0.95
N SER A 27 -2.50 -2.49 1.28
CA SER A 27 -1.19 -3.14 1.14
C SER A 27 -0.67 -3.06 -0.31
N LEU A 28 -1.53 -3.36 -1.30
CA LEU A 28 -1.17 -3.24 -2.72
C LEU A 28 -0.93 -1.80 -3.15
N LEU A 29 -1.76 -0.85 -2.70
CA LEU A 29 -1.59 0.56 -3.01
C LEU A 29 -0.24 1.10 -2.51
N ILE A 30 0.18 0.72 -1.29
CA ILE A 30 1.49 1.09 -0.74
C ILE A 30 2.62 0.51 -1.60
N VAL A 31 2.54 -0.77 -1.97
CA VAL A 31 3.54 -1.41 -2.84
C VAL A 31 3.59 -0.71 -4.20
N PHE A 32 2.45 -0.47 -4.83
CA PHE A 32 2.38 0.18 -6.14
C PHE A 32 2.88 1.63 -6.08
N HIS A 33 2.60 2.34 -5.01
CA HIS A 33 3.13 3.69 -4.82
C HIS A 33 4.66 3.69 -4.79
N ILE A 34 5.27 2.78 -4.03
CA ILE A 34 6.74 2.68 -3.91
C ILE A 34 7.39 2.23 -5.23
N VAL A 35 6.77 1.27 -5.94
CA VAL A 35 7.32 0.69 -7.18
C VAL A 35 7.15 1.63 -8.37
N TYR A 36 5.96 2.22 -8.56
CA TYR A 36 5.64 3.01 -9.75
C TYR A 36 5.84 4.52 -9.56
N ARG A 37 5.81 5.03 -8.32
CA ARG A 37 5.96 6.47 -7.98
C ARG A 37 5.14 7.40 -8.87
N SER A 38 3.90 7.01 -9.14
CA SER A 38 3.07 7.68 -10.13
C SER A 38 1.76 8.17 -9.55
N TRP A 39 1.31 9.31 -10.07
CA TRP A 39 0.07 9.98 -9.65
C TRP A 39 -1.18 9.10 -9.86
N TRP A 40 -1.15 8.17 -10.82
CA TRP A 40 -2.29 7.27 -11.06
C TRP A 40 -2.62 6.41 -9.83
N VAL A 41 -1.66 6.13 -8.95
CA VAL A 41 -1.87 5.33 -7.75
C VAL A 41 -2.80 6.05 -6.77
N LEU A 42 -2.77 7.38 -6.72
CA LEU A 42 -3.72 8.16 -5.90
C LEU A 42 -5.14 8.08 -6.45
N VAL A 43 -5.28 8.17 -7.78
CA VAL A 43 -6.59 7.99 -8.44
C VAL A 43 -7.12 6.59 -8.19
N ALA A 44 -6.26 5.57 -8.30
CA ALA A 44 -6.60 4.19 -8.00
C ALA A 44 -7.00 4.01 -6.52
N ALA A 45 -6.32 4.68 -5.58
CA ALA A 45 -6.66 4.65 -4.16
C ALA A 45 -8.03 5.25 -3.88
N PHE A 46 -8.35 6.37 -4.51
CA PHE A 46 -9.67 6.99 -4.40
C PHE A 46 -10.77 6.07 -4.94
N VAL A 47 -10.61 5.55 -6.17
CA VAL A 47 -11.62 4.67 -6.78
C VAL A 47 -11.76 3.36 -6.02
N ALA A 48 -10.65 2.72 -5.63
CA ALA A 48 -10.68 1.47 -4.88
C ALA A 48 -11.32 1.67 -3.50
N GLY A 49 -11.06 2.79 -2.81
CA GLY A 49 -11.70 3.11 -1.55
C GLY A 49 -13.21 3.27 -1.67
N LEU A 50 -13.71 3.94 -2.72
CA LEU A 50 -15.14 4.10 -2.95
C LEU A 50 -15.82 2.77 -3.23
N LEU A 51 -15.19 1.92 -4.06
CA LEU A 51 -15.69 0.57 -4.32
C LEU A 51 -15.73 -0.26 -3.04
N LEU A 52 -14.68 -0.19 -2.23
CA LEU A 52 -14.60 -0.92 -0.97
C LEU A 52 -15.69 -0.50 0.01
N ASP A 53 -15.89 0.80 0.19
CA ASP A 53 -16.94 1.35 1.06
C ASP A 53 -18.33 0.90 0.60
N SER A 54 -18.56 0.88 -0.72
CA SER A 54 -19.81 0.39 -1.32
C SER A 54 -20.02 -1.11 -1.09
N MET A 55 -18.98 -1.93 -1.22
CA MET A 55 -19.09 -3.39 -1.06
C MET A 55 -19.25 -3.79 0.41
N LEU A 56 -18.61 -3.06 1.32
CA LEU A 56 -18.66 -3.32 2.76
C LEU A 56 -19.83 -2.60 3.46
N PHE A 57 -20.72 -1.95 2.70
CA PHE A 57 -21.86 -1.18 3.20
C PHE A 57 -21.47 -0.14 4.27
N ARG A 58 -20.30 0.49 4.09
CA ARG A 58 -19.80 1.56 4.95
C ARG A 58 -20.22 2.92 4.39
N GLN A 59 -20.01 3.98 5.17
CA GLN A 59 -20.19 5.33 4.67
C GLN A 59 -19.20 5.59 3.52
N LEU A 60 -19.74 5.99 2.37
CA LEU A 60 -18.96 6.24 1.16
C LEU A 60 -17.87 7.30 1.41
N GLY A 61 -16.65 6.97 1.03
CA GLY A 61 -15.50 7.87 1.05
C GLY A 61 -14.60 7.72 2.27
N GLN A 62 -14.99 6.96 3.30
CA GLN A 62 -14.16 6.73 4.48
C GLN A 62 -12.84 6.02 4.12
N SER A 63 -12.91 4.89 3.41
CA SER A 63 -11.70 4.16 2.99
C SER A 63 -10.87 4.99 2.02
N SER A 64 -11.53 5.73 1.12
CA SER A 64 -10.87 6.60 0.15
C SER A 64 -10.04 7.70 0.81
N LEU A 65 -10.60 8.40 1.79
CA LEU A 65 -9.92 9.45 2.54
C LEU A 65 -8.74 8.89 3.34
N LEU A 66 -8.92 7.72 3.95
CA LEU A 66 -7.84 7.06 4.69
C LEU A 66 -6.70 6.63 3.76
N PHE A 67 -7.00 6.01 2.62
CA PHE A 67 -5.98 5.62 1.63
C PHE A 67 -5.26 6.84 1.06
N LEU A 68 -5.99 7.88 0.68
CA LEU A 68 -5.40 9.11 0.14
C LEU A 68 -4.53 9.82 1.17
N SER A 69 -4.98 9.95 2.42
CA SER A 69 -4.19 10.61 3.47
C SER A 69 -2.89 9.87 3.77
N LEU A 70 -2.93 8.54 3.85
CA LEU A 70 -1.73 7.71 4.04
C LEU A 70 -0.76 7.81 2.85
N LEU A 71 -1.26 7.67 1.62
CA LEU A 71 -0.42 7.80 0.43
C LEU A 71 0.13 9.22 0.27
N PHE A 72 -0.65 10.24 0.58
CA PHE A 72 -0.19 11.62 0.56
C PHE A 72 0.92 11.85 1.60
N LEU A 73 0.76 11.32 2.81
CA LEU A 73 1.80 11.34 3.83
C LEU A 73 3.07 10.65 3.34
N MET A 74 2.96 9.49 2.68
CA MET A 74 4.08 8.80 2.07
C MET A 74 4.79 9.66 1.02
N ILE A 75 4.06 10.35 0.13
CA ILE A 75 4.63 11.26 -0.89
C ILE A 75 5.38 12.42 -0.22
N VAL A 76 4.85 12.98 0.86
CA VAL A 76 5.51 14.07 1.59
C VAL A 76 6.81 13.58 2.22
N TYR A 77 6.81 12.39 2.82
CA TYR A 77 8.01 11.75 3.36
C TYR A 77 8.99 11.31 2.26
N GLU A 78 8.48 10.94 1.08
CA GLU A 78 9.28 10.54 -0.08
C GLU A 78 10.30 11.62 -0.45
N ARG A 79 9.86 12.88 -0.39
CA ARG A 79 10.72 14.04 -0.72
C ARG A 79 11.81 14.33 0.30
N ARG A 80 11.72 13.76 1.51
CA ARG A 80 12.61 14.05 2.65
C ARG A 80 13.61 12.93 2.95
N PHE A 81 13.34 11.69 2.54
CA PHE A 81 14.12 10.51 2.88
C PHE A 81 14.45 9.63 1.66
N GLU A 82 15.44 8.74 1.74
CA GLU A 82 15.70 7.75 0.69
C GLU A 82 14.69 6.59 0.73
N VAL A 83 13.72 6.68 -0.15
CA VAL A 83 12.45 5.93 -0.17
C VAL A 83 12.61 4.52 -0.74
N GLN A 84 13.81 4.20 -1.22
CA GLN A 84 14.16 2.85 -1.69
C GLN A 84 14.62 1.94 -0.56
N SER A 85 14.76 2.45 0.67
CA SER A 85 15.13 1.61 1.80
C SER A 85 14.02 0.63 2.14
N LYS A 86 14.38 -0.66 2.26
CA LYS A 86 13.48 -1.73 2.74
C LYS A 86 12.85 -1.38 4.09
N LEU A 87 13.55 -0.60 4.91
CA LEU A 87 13.06 -0.12 6.19
C LEU A 87 11.87 0.85 6.02
N PHE A 88 11.94 1.76 5.04
CA PHE A 88 10.84 2.67 4.75
C PHE A 88 9.58 1.91 4.31
N PHE A 89 9.75 0.92 3.43
CA PHE A 89 8.65 0.06 3.00
C PHE A 89 7.96 -0.63 4.20
N LEU A 90 8.74 -1.25 5.08
CA LEU A 90 8.20 -1.94 6.26
C LEU A 90 7.48 -0.98 7.21
N LEU A 91 8.04 0.20 7.45
CA LEU A 91 7.42 1.23 8.28
C LEU A 91 6.11 1.74 7.66
N ALA A 92 6.11 2.05 6.37
CA ALA A 92 4.91 2.52 5.67
C ALA A 92 3.80 1.47 5.64
N GLN A 93 4.14 0.20 5.36
CA GLN A 93 3.20 -0.93 5.44
C GLN A 93 2.66 -1.11 6.86
N GLY A 94 3.55 -1.28 7.83
CA GLY A 94 3.17 -1.55 9.22
C GLY A 94 2.31 -0.43 9.80
N PHE A 95 2.72 0.82 9.59
CA PHE A 95 1.96 2.00 10.02
C PHE A 95 0.62 2.08 9.28
N GLY A 96 0.61 2.03 7.95
CA GLY A 96 -0.61 2.18 7.16
C GLY A 96 -1.65 1.12 7.47
N ILE A 97 -1.26 -0.16 7.53
CA ILE A 97 -2.16 -1.26 7.89
C ILE A 97 -2.67 -1.10 9.32
N SER A 98 -1.79 -0.80 10.28
CA SER A 98 -2.21 -0.63 11.67
C SER A 98 -3.18 0.53 11.83
N SER A 99 -2.93 1.65 11.15
CA SER A 99 -3.85 2.80 11.12
C SER A 99 -5.22 2.41 10.54
N TYR A 100 -5.26 1.66 9.44
CA TYR A 100 -6.51 1.17 8.86
C TYR A 100 -7.28 0.29 9.85
N LEU A 101 -6.60 -0.71 10.44
CA LEU A 101 -7.25 -1.67 11.33
C LEU A 101 -7.75 -1.03 12.62
N LEU A 102 -7.01 -0.06 13.16
CA LEU A 102 -7.45 0.72 14.31
C LEU A 102 -8.64 1.61 13.97
N PHE A 103 -8.63 2.27 12.81
CA PHE A 103 -9.72 3.15 12.38
C PHE A 103 -11.04 2.39 12.20
N PHE A 104 -10.99 1.17 11.66
CA PHE A 104 -12.16 0.30 11.49
C PHE A 104 -12.42 -0.65 12.67
N GLY A 105 -11.69 -0.53 13.78
CA GLY A 105 -12.00 -1.20 15.04
C GLY A 105 -11.72 -2.71 15.10
N SER A 106 -10.68 -3.21 14.42
CA SER A 106 -10.32 -4.63 14.46
C SER A 106 -9.73 -5.03 15.82
N SER A 107 -10.29 -6.08 16.44
CA SER A 107 -9.86 -6.60 17.75
C SER A 107 -8.48 -7.26 17.73
N ALA A 108 -8.11 -7.90 16.62
CA ALA A 108 -6.85 -8.61 16.43
C ALA A 108 -5.87 -7.84 15.53
N PHE A 109 -5.85 -6.50 15.66
CA PHE A 109 -5.11 -5.63 14.74
C PHE A 109 -3.63 -5.99 14.63
N VAL A 110 -2.96 -6.37 15.72
CA VAL A 110 -1.53 -6.73 15.72
C VAL A 110 -1.25 -7.93 14.82
N LEU A 111 -2.00 -9.02 14.99
CA LEU A 111 -1.83 -10.25 14.20
C LEU A 111 -2.16 -10.01 12.73
N GLN A 112 -3.25 -9.29 12.46
CA GLN A 112 -3.68 -8.95 11.11
C GLN A 112 -2.67 -8.05 10.40
N THR A 113 -2.11 -7.04 11.09
CA THR A 113 -1.01 -6.23 10.57
C THR A 113 0.15 -7.11 10.16
N LEU A 114 0.60 -8.02 11.03
CA LEU A 114 1.76 -8.87 10.75
C LEU A 114 1.53 -9.74 9.50
N LEU A 115 0.35 -10.36 9.38
CA LEU A 115 -0.02 -11.15 8.20
C LEU A 115 -0.04 -10.33 6.91
N ILE A 116 -0.60 -9.13 6.93
CA ILE A 116 -0.70 -8.28 5.73
C ILE A 116 0.62 -7.61 5.39
N VAL A 117 1.47 -7.30 6.37
CA VAL A 117 2.86 -6.87 6.13
C VAL A 117 3.64 -8.00 5.45
N LEU A 118 3.52 -9.25 5.92
CA LEU A 118 4.15 -10.40 5.28
C LEU A 118 3.67 -10.60 3.83
N PHE A 119 2.37 -10.51 3.61
CA PHE A 119 1.79 -10.52 2.26
C PHE A 119 2.37 -9.39 1.39
N GLY A 120 2.40 -8.17 1.92
CA GLY A 120 2.97 -7.01 1.25
C GLY A 120 4.45 -7.19 0.90
N CYS A 121 5.25 -7.79 1.78
CA CYS A 121 6.64 -8.15 1.51
C CYS A 121 6.76 -9.10 0.32
N ILE A 122 5.92 -10.14 0.27
CA ILE A 122 5.92 -11.11 -0.84
C ILE A 122 5.60 -10.40 -2.16
N VAL A 123 4.55 -9.57 -2.19
CA VAL A 123 4.20 -8.78 -3.38
C VAL A 123 5.33 -7.82 -3.75
N PHE A 124 5.90 -7.11 -2.78
CA PHE A 124 7.01 -6.19 -3.02
C PHE A 124 8.22 -6.91 -3.62
N LEU A 125 8.55 -8.13 -3.19
CA LEU A 125 9.65 -8.91 -3.79
C LEU A 125 9.36 -9.33 -5.23
N MET A 126 8.10 -9.63 -5.57
CA MET A 126 7.70 -9.97 -6.94
C MET A 126 7.86 -8.79 -7.91
N PHE A 127 7.56 -7.57 -7.45
CA PHE A 127 7.57 -6.36 -8.30
C PHE A 127 8.84 -5.49 -8.17
N GLY A 128 9.50 -5.50 -7.01
CA GLY A 128 10.58 -4.59 -6.62
C GLY A 128 11.98 -4.91 -7.18
N ARG A 129 12.08 -5.82 -8.16
CA ARG A 129 13.36 -6.31 -8.70
C ARG A 129 14.25 -5.25 -9.40
N LYS A 130 13.82 -4.00 -9.58
CA LYS A 130 14.53 -3.01 -10.44
C LYS A 130 15.15 -1.78 -9.75
N THR A 131 15.12 -1.68 -8.42
CA THR A 131 15.56 -0.46 -7.70
C THR A 131 16.68 -0.73 -6.70
N ILE A 132 17.82 -1.23 -7.19
CA ILE A 132 19.10 -1.13 -6.46
C ILE A 132 20.09 -0.47 -7.42
N PRO A 133 20.29 0.86 -7.37
CA PRO A 133 21.51 1.42 -7.93
C PRO A 133 22.66 0.91 -7.06
N SER A 134 23.47 0.01 -7.61
CA SER A 134 24.77 -0.31 -7.04
C SER A 134 25.54 1.00 -6.94
N HIS A 135 25.78 1.49 -5.73
CA HIS A 135 26.80 2.51 -5.49
C HIS A 135 28.12 1.94 -6.00
N THR A 136 28.47 2.27 -7.24
CA THR A 136 29.83 2.16 -7.74
C THR A 136 30.67 3.08 -6.86
N LEU A 137 31.44 2.45 -5.97
CA LEU A 137 32.47 3.08 -5.17
C LEU A 137 33.38 3.86 -6.10
N VAL A 138 33.22 5.18 -6.15
CA VAL A 138 34.20 6.08 -6.74
C VAL A 138 35.41 6.06 -5.82
N THR A 139 36.46 5.36 -6.23
CA THR A 139 37.77 5.42 -5.56
C THR A 139 38.36 6.81 -5.80
N PRO A 140 38.76 7.57 -4.75
CA PRO A 140 39.59 8.74 -4.95
C PRO A 140 40.99 8.27 -5.38
N ARG A 141 41.47 8.78 -6.52
CA ARG A 141 42.89 8.79 -6.88
C ARG A 141 43.45 10.18 -6.59
#